data_AF-A0A2P8H9E9-F1
#
_entry.id   AF-A0A2P8H9E9-F1
#
_cell.length_a   1.000
_cell.length_b   1.000
_cell.length_c   1.000
_cell.angle_alpha   90.00
_cell.angle_beta   90.00
_cell.angle_gamma   90.00
#
_symmetry.space_group_name_H-M   'P 1'
#
loop_
_entity.id
_entity.type
_entity.pdbx_description
1 polymer ?
#
loop_
_entity_poly.entity_id
_entity_poly.type
_entity_poly.pdbx_seq_one_letter_code
_entity_poly.pdbx_strand_id
1 'polypeptide(L)'
;MKNEIDFLNSFEIVYQPAKNNSPKINFLHELFSQVTELPCIIRDRICQECNWSTQTFYRRIKTIKDKESRSIKSLSNAEKKKVAEVFHEEYDNLLIRFANCERDINKFI
;
A
#
# COMPACT_ATOMS: atom_id res chain seq x y z
N MET A 1 -25.02 9.95 3.94
CA MET A 1 -23.68 9.63 3.41
C MET A 1 -23.42 8.19 3.79
N LYS A 2 -23.25 7.31 2.80
CA LYS A 2 -23.21 5.86 2.98
C LYS A 2 -21.98 5.43 3.82
N ASN A 3 -22.19 4.44 4.69
CA ASN A 3 -21.42 4.13 5.89
C ASN A 3 -20.19 3.26 5.61
N GLU A 4 -19.18 3.30 6.49
CA GLU A 4 -17.92 2.50 6.42
C GLU A 4 -18.12 0.98 6.24
N ILE A 5 -19.29 0.45 6.61
CA ILE A 5 -19.67 -0.95 6.36
C ILE A 5 -19.81 -1.25 4.85
N ASP A 6 -20.19 -0.27 4.02
CA ASP A 6 -20.26 -0.44 2.56
C ASP A 6 -18.86 -0.52 1.91
N PHE A 7 -17.83 0.05 2.56
CA PHE A 7 -16.44 -0.01 2.10
C PHE A 7 -15.79 -1.35 2.47
N LEU A 8 -16.16 -1.96 3.60
CA LEU A 8 -15.65 -3.28 4.00
C LEU A 8 -16.41 -4.43 3.34
N ASN A 9 -17.73 -4.30 3.15
CA ASN A 9 -18.54 -5.31 2.45
C ASN A 9 -18.26 -5.37 0.94
N SER A 10 -17.64 -4.33 0.35
CA SER A 10 -17.18 -4.38 -1.04
C SER A 10 -15.85 -5.16 -1.20
N PHE A 11 -15.08 -5.37 -0.12
CA PHE A 11 -13.90 -6.25 -0.12
C PHE A 11 -14.26 -7.72 0.09
N GLU A 12 -15.35 -8.05 0.80
CA GLU A 12 -15.78 -9.45 1.02
C GLU A 12 -16.20 -10.19 -0.27
N ILE A 13 -16.54 -9.47 -1.35
CA ILE A 13 -16.92 -10.07 -2.65
C ILE A 13 -15.70 -10.71 -3.37
N VAL A 14 -14.47 -10.39 -2.95
CA VAL A 14 -13.23 -10.87 -3.61
C VAL A 14 -12.85 -12.30 -3.20
N TYR A 15 -13.47 -12.86 -2.16
CA TYR A 15 -13.14 -14.21 -1.70
C TYR A 15 -14.15 -15.26 -2.16
N GLN A 16 -13.83 -15.95 -3.26
CA GLN A 16 -14.37 -17.28 -3.55
C GLN A 16 -13.23 -18.28 -3.76
N PRO A 17 -13.11 -19.34 -2.93
CA PRO A 17 -12.09 -20.35 -3.12
C PRO A 17 -12.49 -21.27 -4.28
N ALA A 18 -11.81 -21.14 -5.41
CA ALA A 18 -11.95 -22.08 -6.51
C ALA A 18 -11.32 -23.43 -6.11
N LYS A 19 -12.18 -24.46 -6.03
CA LYS A 19 -11.77 -25.87 -5.87
C LYS A 19 -11.14 -26.39 -7.18
N ASN A 20 -9.94 -26.95 -7.01
CA ASN A 20 -9.23 -27.93 -7.85
C ASN A 20 -8.51 -27.49 -9.15
N ASN A 21 -7.25 -27.94 -9.21
CA ASN A 21 -6.34 -28.20 -10.34
C ASN A 21 -5.61 -27.00 -10.98
N SER A 22 -4.34 -26.85 -10.57
CA SER A 22 -3.28 -25.92 -11.03
C SER A 22 -3.74 -24.46 -11.16
N PRO A 23 -3.36 -23.56 -10.23
CA PRO A 23 -3.89 -22.21 -10.25
C PRO A 23 -3.34 -21.49 -11.49
N LYS A 24 -4.18 -21.37 -12.53
CA LYS A 24 -4.02 -20.29 -13.50
C LYS A 24 -4.10 -19.00 -12.71
N ILE A 25 -2.95 -18.36 -12.53
CA ILE A 25 -2.84 -17.10 -11.80
C ILE A 25 -3.80 -16.11 -12.46
N ASN A 26 -4.78 -15.61 -11.70
CA ASN A 26 -5.62 -14.52 -12.18
C ASN A 26 -4.76 -13.25 -12.17
N PHE A 27 -4.18 -12.93 -13.34
CA PHE A 27 -3.25 -11.82 -13.49
C PHE A 27 -3.83 -10.48 -13.02
N LEU A 28 -5.11 -10.23 -13.30
CA LEU A 28 -5.78 -9.02 -12.84
C LEU A 28 -5.85 -8.97 -11.31
N HIS A 29 -6.21 -10.08 -10.68
CA HIS A 29 -6.24 -10.18 -9.22
C HIS A 29 -4.85 -9.97 -8.61
N GLU A 30 -3.83 -10.61 -9.17
CA GLU A 30 -2.44 -10.52 -8.70
C GLU A 30 -1.92 -9.07 -8.80
N LEU A 31 -2.08 -8.45 -9.96
CA LEU A 31 -1.65 -7.07 -10.19
C LEU A 31 -2.40 -6.09 -9.29
N PHE A 32 -3.72 -6.24 -9.17
CA PHE A 32 -4.54 -5.39 -8.33
C PHE A 32 -4.19 -5.53 -6.84
N SER A 33 -3.97 -6.77 -6.37
CA SER A 33 -3.55 -7.04 -4.99
C SER A 33 -2.27 -6.29 -4.66
N GLN A 34 -1.24 -6.39 -5.51
CA GLN A 34 0.04 -5.71 -5.29
C GLN A 34 -0.09 -4.18 -5.24
N VAL A 35 -0.94 -3.57 -6.09
CA VAL A 35 -1.20 -2.11 -6.04
C VAL A 35 -1.91 -1.72 -4.75
N THR A 36 -2.93 -2.49 -4.35
CA THR A 36 -3.73 -2.17 -3.15
C THR A 36 -2.99 -2.38 -1.84
N GLU A 37 -1.99 -3.26 -1.83
CA GLU A 37 -1.15 -3.51 -0.65
C GLU A 37 -0.02 -2.48 -0.49
N LEU A 38 0.43 -1.85 -1.58
CA LEU A 38 1.54 -0.89 -1.59
C LEU A 38 1.42 0.20 -0.50
N PRO A 39 0.27 0.88 -0.29
CA PRO A 39 0.14 1.90 0.75
C PRO A 39 0.36 1.35 2.17
N CYS A 40 -0.05 0.11 2.43
CA CYS A 40 0.15 -0.55 3.71
C CYS A 40 1.64 -0.85 3.95
N ILE A 41 2.32 -1.39 2.93
CA ILE A 41 3.77 -1.68 2.98
C ILE A 41 4.57 -0.40 3.24
N ILE A 42 4.28 0.67 2.48
CA ILE A 42 4.95 1.96 2.63
C ILE A 42 4.72 2.52 4.04
N ARG A 43 3.48 2.49 4.53
CA ARG A 43 3.16 2.94 5.90
C ARG A 43 3.99 2.20 6.93
N ASP A 44 4.02 0.87 6.84
CA ASP A 44 4.65 0.03 7.85
C ASP A 44 6.18 0.21 7.84
N ARG A 45 6.80 0.29 6.66
CA ARG A 45 8.24 0.63 6.54
C ARG A 45 8.55 2.03 7.06
N ILE A 46 7.74 3.05 6.73
CA ILE A 46 7.94 4.39 7.29
C ILE A 46 7.83 4.38 8.81
N CYS A 47 6.86 3.64 9.36
CA CYS A 47 6.69 3.51 10.81
C CYS A 47 7.92 2.88 11.46
N GLN A 48 8.47 1.82 10.85
CA GLN A 48 9.69 1.18 11.33
C GLN A 48 10.90 2.12 11.27
N GLU A 49 11.16 2.73 10.12
CA GLU A 49 12.36 3.55 9.89
C GLU A 49 12.36 4.86 10.67
N CYS A 50 11.17 5.47 10.86
CA CYS A 50 11.03 6.71 11.62
C CYS A 50 10.68 6.49 13.11
N ASN A 51 10.60 5.22 13.55
CA ASN A 51 10.14 4.83 14.89
C ASN A 51 8.79 5.47 15.27
N TRP A 52 7.82 5.40 14.36
CA TRP A 52 6.47 5.89 14.57
C TRP A 52 5.51 4.73 14.82
N SER A 53 4.48 4.97 15.61
CA SER A 53 3.28 4.12 15.59
C SER A 53 2.42 4.43 14.36
N THR A 54 1.58 3.48 13.96
CA THR A 54 0.56 3.67 12.93
C THR A 54 -0.31 4.91 13.20
N GLN A 55 -0.65 5.16 14.47
CA GLN A 55 -1.41 6.35 14.86
C GLN A 55 -0.63 7.65 14.61
N THR A 56 0.68 7.66 14.88
CA THR A 56 1.55 8.81 14.59
C THR A 56 1.62 9.07 13.09
N PHE A 57 1.77 8.03 12.27
CA PHE A 57 1.75 8.15 10.82
C PHE A 57 0.48 8.86 10.32
N TYR A 58 -0.71 8.38 10.72
CA TYR A 58 -1.96 8.99 10.30
C TYR A 58 -2.15 10.42 10.82
N ARG A 59 -1.68 10.73 12.04
CA ARG A 59 -1.66 12.10 12.55
C ARG A 59 -0.81 13.02 11.67
N ARG A 60 0.38 12.57 11.26
CA ARG A 60 1.31 13.34 10.40
C ARG A 60 0.76 13.56 8.98
N ILE A 61 -0.02 12.61 8.43
CA ILE A 61 -0.68 12.76 7.13
C ILE A 61 -1.83 13.77 7.18
N LYS A 62 -2.69 13.71 8.20
CA LYS A 62 -3.91 14.54 8.28
C LYS A 62 -3.62 16.04 8.39
N THR A 63 -2.46 16.42 8.93
CA THR A 63 -2.11 17.80 9.29
C THR A 63 -1.86 18.78 8.15
N ILE A 64 -1.86 18.33 6.89
CA ILE A 64 -1.67 19.24 5.75
C ILE A 64 -2.94 20.09 5.49
N LYS A 65 -4.10 19.71 6.01
CA LYS A 65 -5.38 20.41 5.73
C LYS A 65 -5.83 21.43 6.79
N ASP A 66 -5.33 21.35 8.03
CA ASP A 66 -5.82 22.20 9.11
C ASP A 66 -4.77 23.26 9.49
N LYS A 67 -4.89 24.46 8.92
CA LYS A 67 -4.08 25.64 9.28
C LYS A 67 -4.21 26.07 10.75
N GLU A 68 -5.14 25.50 11.51
CA GLU A 68 -5.53 25.96 12.86
C GLU A 68 -5.27 24.93 13.98
N SER A 69 -4.80 23.72 13.67
CA SER A 69 -4.57 22.70 14.71
C SER A 69 -3.18 22.81 15.32
N ARG A 70 -3.16 23.30 16.55
CA ARG A 70 -2.05 23.31 17.52
C ARG A 70 -1.05 22.15 17.32
N SER A 71 0.15 22.51 16.88
CA SER A 71 1.42 21.84 17.22
C SER A 71 1.53 20.33 16.91
N ILE A 72 1.27 19.92 15.68
CA ILE A 72 1.95 18.71 15.18
C ILE A 72 3.25 19.19 14.53
N LYS A 73 4.38 18.75 15.10
CA LYS A 73 5.71 19.11 14.60
C LYS A 73 5.77 18.81 13.10
N SER A 74 6.32 19.71 12.31
CA SER A 74 6.66 19.43 10.93
C SER A 74 7.63 18.24 10.88
N LEU A 75 7.63 17.50 9.76
CA LEU A 75 8.66 16.49 9.54
C LEU A 75 10.03 17.17 9.54
N SER A 76 10.96 16.65 10.34
CA SER A 76 12.37 16.99 10.25
C SER A 76 12.91 16.64 8.86
N ASN A 77 14.02 17.26 8.46
CA ASN A 77 14.63 16.97 7.16
C ASN A 77 15.06 15.50 7.04
N ALA A 78 15.48 14.88 8.15
CA ALA A 78 15.80 13.46 8.20
C ALA A 78 14.56 12.58 7.97
N GLU A 79 13.45 12.86 8.66
CA GLU A 79 12.17 12.15 8.45
C GLU A 79 11.68 12.31 7.00
N LYS A 80 11.75 13.52 6.42
CA LYS A 80 11.37 13.75 5.02
C LYS A 80 12.20 12.91 4.05
N LYS A 81 13.53 12.91 4.23
CA LYS A 81 14.44 12.13 3.41
C LYS A 81 14.11 10.65 3.51
N LYS A 82 13.92 10.14 4.74
CA LYS A 82 13.60 8.73 4.96
C LYS A 82 12.26 8.32 4.35
N VAL A 83 11.22 9.16 4.48
CA VAL A 83 9.91 8.93 3.84
C VAL A 83 10.05 8.84 2.32
N ALA A 84 10.82 9.73 1.69
CA ALA A 84 11.05 9.69 0.25
C ALA A 84 11.83 8.44 -0.17
N GLU A 85 12.90 8.09 0.56
CA GLU A 85 13.68 6.86 0.32
C GLU A 85 12.80 5.61 0.35
N VAL A 86 12.01 5.41 1.42
CA VAL A 86 11.11 4.26 1.54
C VAL A 86 10.09 4.22 0.41
N PHE A 87 9.52 5.37 0.03
CA PHE A 87 8.56 5.42 -1.07
C PHE A 87 9.19 4.99 -2.39
N HIS A 88 10.38 5.51 -2.72
CA HIS A 88 11.08 5.15 -3.94
C HIS A 88 11.43 3.66 -3.98
N GLU A 89 11.99 3.12 -2.90
CA GLU A 89 12.33 1.69 -2.81
C GLU A 89 11.11 0.79 -3.01
N GLU A 90 9.98 1.09 -2.34
CA GLU A 90 8.79 0.26 -2.48
C GLU A 90 8.10 0.39 -3.84
N TYR A 91 8.20 1.56 -4.46
CA TYR A 91 7.72 1.76 -5.81
C TYR A 91 8.56 0.97 -6.83
N ASP A 92 9.88 1.02 -6.70
CA ASP A 92 10.79 0.22 -7.54
C ASP A 92 10.54 -1.29 -7.35
N ASN A 93 10.34 -1.73 -6.10
CA ASN A 93 9.95 -3.10 -5.79
C ASN A 93 8.62 -3.50 -6.43
N LEU A 94 7.64 -2.59 -6.50
CA LEU A 94 6.37 -2.84 -7.19
C LEU A 94 6.61 -3.03 -8.70
N LEU A 95 7.40 -2.15 -9.33
CA LEU A 95 7.72 -2.24 -10.76
C LEU A 95 8.44 -3.55 -11.10
N ILE A 96 9.40 -3.98 -10.26
CA ILE A 96 10.09 -5.27 -10.42
C ILE A 96 9.10 -6.42 -10.33
N ARG A 97 8.16 -6.40 -9.37
CA ARG A 97 7.13 -7.44 -9.25
C ARG A 97 6.25 -7.52 -10.49
N PHE A 98 5.83 -6.37 -11.05
CA PHE A 98 5.07 -6.35 -12.31
C PHE A 98 5.85 -6.91 -13.49
N ALA A 99 7.11 -6.51 -13.66
CA ALA A 99 7.97 -7.05 -14.72
C ALA A 99 8.16 -8.57 -14.59
N ASN A 100 8.12 -9.13 -13.37
CA ASN A 100 8.16 -10.56 -13.15
C ASN A 100 6.85 -11.24 -13.55
N CYS A 101 5.70 -10.67 -13.18
CA CYS A 101 4.40 -11.18 -13.58
C CYS A 101 4.21 -11.19 -15.12
N GLU A 102 4.71 -10.16 -15.82
CA GLU A 102 4.69 -10.10 -17.30
C GLU A 102 5.56 -11.19 -17.95
N ARG A 103 6.75 -11.48 -17.38
CA ARG A 103 7.61 -12.54 -17.89
C ARG A 103 7.00 -13.92 -17.75
N ASP A 104 6.20 -14.15 -16.71
CA ASP A 104 5.49 -15.41 -16.56
C ASP A 104 4.35 -15.54 -17.57
N ILE A 105 3.69 -14.45 -17.99
CA ILE A 105 2.74 -14.48 -19.12
C ILE A 105 3.43 -14.95 -20.41
N ASN A 106 4.59 -14.40 -20.74
CA ASN A 106 5.33 -14.75 -21.96
C ASN A 106 5.88 -16.18 -21.99
N LYS A 107 5.82 -16.93 -20.87
CA LYS A 107 6.15 -18.37 -20.85
C LYS A 107 4.97 -19.27 -21.22
N PHE A 108 3.75 -18.75 -21.21
CA PHE A 108 2.52 -19.51 -21.46
C PHE A 108 1.84 -19.17 -22.80
N ILE A 109 2.43 -18.26 -23.59
CA ILE A 109 2.05 -17.95 -24.98
C ILE A 109 3.10 -18.59 -25.90
#